data_AF-A0A1Q3TK33-F1
#
_entry.id   AF-A0A1Q3TK33-F1
#
_cell.length_a   1.000
_cell.length_b   1.000
_cell.length_c   1.000
_cell.angle_alpha   90.00
_cell.angle_beta   90.00
_cell.angle_gamma   90.00
#
_symmetry.space_group_name_H-M   'P 1'
#
loop_
_entity.id
_entity.type
_entity.pdbx_description
1 polymer ?
#
loop_
_entity_poly.entity_id
_entity_poly.type
_entity_poly.pdbx_seq_one_letter_code
_entity_poly.pdbx_strand_id
1 'polypeptide(L)'
;MYYTNDILGHYGLMFICSPVQRKTQKISCRNYSSNCGKSEGQAYANANAGCTWTNQAQSGNFTRNNCPPNYTGSSVTYNVAANTYNSTISLADANQKAIDDVNANGQSYANTNGTCTSNCNVGNCTGDNKKCINGVCETGIKVNTDSYYNGTKWVCVYHYEWSDGSWSTNYTSLGNMACPY
;
A
#
# COMPACT_ATOMS: atom_id res chain seq x y z
N MET A 1 17.69 31.36 -13.82
CA MET A 1 18.30 31.84 -15.07
C MET A 1 19.55 32.60 -14.67
N TYR A 2 20.74 32.13 -15.02
CA TYR A 2 21.97 32.87 -14.74
C TYR A 2 22.75 33.03 -16.04
N TYR A 3 23.10 34.27 -16.35
CA TYR A 3 23.96 34.63 -17.46
C TYR A 3 25.38 34.70 -16.90
N THR A 4 26.32 33.97 -17.49
CA THR A 4 27.75 34.13 -17.15
C THR A 4 28.46 34.68 -18.37
N ASN A 5 29.25 35.73 -18.16
CA ASN A 5 30.11 36.29 -19.19
C ASN A 5 31.37 35.42 -19.28
N ASP A 6 31.76 35.04 -20.49
CA ASP A 6 33.12 34.59 -20.76
C ASP A 6 33.94 35.78 -21.28
N ILE A 7 35.27 35.69 -21.16
CA ILE A 7 36.27 36.75 -21.36
C ILE A 7 36.25 37.34 -22.80
N LEU A 8 35.49 36.73 -23.72
CA LEU A 8 35.36 37.12 -25.13
C LEU A 8 34.00 37.76 -25.51
N GLY A 9 33.12 38.08 -24.55
CA GLY A 9 31.86 38.80 -24.86
C GLY A 9 30.81 37.99 -25.62
N HIS A 10 30.91 36.66 -25.60
CA HIS A 10 29.89 35.78 -26.19
C HIS A 10 28.69 35.62 -25.25
N TYR A 11 27.49 35.94 -25.74
CA TYR A 11 26.23 35.64 -25.06
C TYR A 11 25.89 34.16 -25.22
N GLY A 12 26.38 33.32 -24.31
CA GLY A 12 26.01 31.90 -24.24
C GLY A 12 24.71 31.72 -23.45
N LEU A 13 23.63 31.28 -24.09
CA LEU A 13 22.45 30.77 -23.37
C LEU A 13 22.72 29.33 -22.91
N MET A 14 22.82 29.14 -21.60
CA MET A 14 22.97 27.82 -20.99
C MET A 14 21.57 27.28 -20.65
N PHE A 15 21.02 26.42 -21.52
CA PHE A 15 19.78 25.70 -21.24
C PHE A 15 20.09 24.44 -20.43
N ILE A 16 19.53 24.34 -19.23
CA ILE A 16 19.75 23.26 -18.29
C ILE A 16 18.65 22.20 -18.54
N CYS A 17 18.89 21.16 -19.34
CA CYS A 17 17.97 20.01 -19.44
C CYS A 17 18.03 19.09 -18.19
N SER A 18 18.93 19.36 -17.21
CA SER A 18 18.92 18.81 -15.83
C SER A 18 20.03 19.47 -14.97
N PRO A 19 19.88 19.66 -13.64
CA PRO A 19 21.01 20.03 -12.76
C PRO A 19 22.15 18.99 -12.74
N VAL A 20 21.92 17.77 -13.25
CA VAL A 20 22.88 16.65 -13.21
C VAL A 20 23.55 16.39 -14.57
N GLN A 21 22.93 16.76 -15.70
CA GLN A 21 23.47 16.50 -17.03
C GLN A 21 23.95 17.80 -17.68
N ARG A 22 25.20 18.19 -17.34
CA ARG A 22 25.97 19.22 -18.05
C ARG A 22 26.30 18.75 -19.48
N LYS A 23 25.30 18.63 -20.36
CA LYS A 23 25.55 18.61 -21.81
C LYS A 23 25.28 20.01 -22.34
N THR A 24 26.33 20.83 -22.30
CA THR A 24 26.40 22.09 -23.03
C THR A 24 26.47 21.79 -24.53
N GLN A 25 25.33 21.83 -25.23
CA GLN A 25 25.38 21.94 -26.68
C GLN A 25 25.69 23.40 -27.01
N LYS A 26 26.94 23.68 -27.41
CA LYS A 26 27.32 24.97 -28.01
C LYS A 26 26.66 25.05 -29.39
N ILE A 27 25.55 25.76 -29.49
CA ILE A 27 25.06 26.22 -30.78
C ILE A 27 26.04 27.28 -31.26
N SER A 28 26.88 26.94 -32.25
CA SER A 28 27.72 27.93 -32.94
C SER A 28 26.86 28.65 -33.98
N CYS A 29 26.24 29.76 -33.58
CA CYS A 29 25.62 30.67 -34.53
C CYS A 29 26.75 31.40 -35.28
N ARG A 30 27.07 30.95 -36.51
CA ARG A 30 27.87 31.77 -37.41
C ARG A 30 26.96 32.81 -38.05
N ASN A 31 27.33 34.08 -37.83
CA ASN A 31 26.82 35.32 -38.41
C ASN A 31 25.56 35.91 -37.76
N TYR A 32 25.74 37.18 -37.39
CA TYR A 32 24.75 38.10 -36.83
C TYR A 32 23.46 38.11 -37.66
N SER A 33 22.42 37.49 -37.12
CA SER A 33 21.03 37.84 -37.39
C SER A 33 20.39 38.08 -36.03
N SER A 34 19.86 39.28 -35.83
CA SER A 34 19.22 39.79 -34.62
C SER A 34 17.96 39.01 -34.19
N ASN A 35 17.65 37.89 -34.86
CA ASN A 35 16.56 36.98 -34.57
C ASN A 35 17.04 35.60 -34.10
N CYS A 36 18.05 35.51 -33.23
CA CYS A 36 18.17 34.33 -32.37
C CYS A 36 17.03 34.39 -31.32
N GLY A 37 15.81 34.20 -31.80
CA GLY A 37 14.57 34.30 -31.04
C GLY A 37 14.62 33.33 -29.88
N LYS A 38 14.47 33.87 -28.68
CA LYS A 38 14.42 33.12 -27.41
C LYS A 38 13.41 31.96 -27.45
N SER A 39 12.39 32.06 -28.32
CA SER A 39 11.38 31.05 -28.62
C SER A 39 11.82 30.01 -29.69
N GLU A 40 12.51 30.44 -30.75
CA GLU A 40 12.92 29.58 -31.88
C GLU A 40 14.09 28.67 -31.50
N GLY A 41 15.07 29.17 -30.74
CA GLY A 41 16.18 28.35 -30.23
C GLY A 41 15.72 27.30 -29.21
N GLN A 42 14.74 27.66 -28.37
CA GLN A 42 14.08 26.71 -27.46
C GLN A 42 13.26 25.68 -28.24
N ALA A 43 12.47 26.10 -29.23
CA ALA A 43 11.68 25.19 -30.06
C ALA A 43 12.57 24.24 -30.87
N TYR A 44 13.69 24.73 -31.43
CA TYR A 44 14.66 23.92 -32.15
C TYR A 44 15.39 22.93 -31.23
N ALA A 45 15.82 23.35 -30.03
CA ALA A 45 16.41 22.44 -29.05
C ALA A 45 15.38 21.38 -28.58
N ASN A 46 14.14 21.77 -28.30
CA ASN A 46 13.07 20.82 -27.95
C ASN A 46 12.72 19.87 -29.11
N ALA A 47 12.85 20.31 -30.36
CA ALA A 47 12.55 19.51 -31.55
C ALA A 47 13.73 18.66 -32.07
N ASN A 48 14.98 19.06 -31.81
CA ASN A 48 16.18 18.43 -32.41
C ASN A 48 17.22 17.93 -31.38
N ALA A 49 17.26 18.50 -30.16
CA ALA A 49 18.01 17.92 -29.06
C ALA A 49 17.04 17.05 -28.27
N GLY A 50 17.01 15.75 -28.56
CA GLY A 50 16.16 14.79 -27.86
C GLY A 50 16.46 14.76 -26.35
N CYS A 51 15.86 15.67 -25.58
CA CYS A 51 15.99 15.70 -24.13
C CYS A 51 15.16 14.55 -23.57
N THR A 52 15.84 13.55 -23.01
CA THR A 52 15.22 12.47 -22.25
C THR A 52 15.18 12.88 -20.77
N TRP A 53 13.98 13.05 -20.25
CA TRP A 53 13.68 13.29 -18.84
C TRP A 53 13.49 11.95 -18.14
N THR A 54 14.08 11.78 -16.97
CA THR A 54 13.87 10.59 -16.13
C THR A 54 13.02 10.91 -14.92
N ASN A 55 12.20 9.96 -14.48
CA ASN A 55 11.35 10.15 -13.31
C ASN A 55 12.21 10.30 -12.04
N GLN A 56 11.70 11.10 -11.09
CA GLN A 56 12.11 11.02 -9.70
C GLN A 56 11.40 9.85 -9.02
N ALA A 57 11.92 9.39 -7.88
CA ALA A 57 11.29 8.31 -7.12
C ALA A 57 9.84 8.66 -6.78
N GLN A 58 8.92 7.73 -7.05
CA GLN A 58 7.50 7.85 -6.73
C GLN A 58 7.11 6.68 -5.84
N SER A 59 6.19 6.92 -4.91
CA SER A 59 5.72 5.88 -4.00
C SER A 59 4.28 6.10 -3.58
N GLY A 60 3.62 5.02 -3.22
CA GLY A 60 2.28 5.05 -2.61
C GLY A 60 2.19 4.05 -1.47
N ASN A 61 1.36 4.37 -0.47
CA ASN A 61 1.02 3.45 0.61
C ASN A 61 -0.29 2.75 0.27
N PHE A 62 -0.26 1.42 0.32
CA PHE A 62 -1.39 0.58 -0.02
C PHE A 62 -1.65 -0.38 1.12
N THR A 63 -2.91 -0.49 1.51
CA THR A 63 -3.34 -1.42 2.56
C THR A 63 -3.82 -2.70 1.92
N ARG A 64 -3.34 -3.84 2.42
CA ARG A 64 -3.81 -5.15 2.00
C ARG A 64 -5.33 -5.25 2.21
N ASN A 65 -6.09 -5.55 1.15
CA ASN A 65 -7.56 -5.50 1.18
C ASN A 65 -8.25 -6.86 0.94
N ASN A 66 -7.47 -7.93 0.77
CA ASN A 66 -7.94 -9.29 0.57
C ASN A 66 -7.78 -10.16 1.83
N CYS A 67 -7.87 -9.57 3.03
CA CYS A 67 -7.80 -10.31 4.28
C CYS A 67 -9.10 -11.09 4.56
N PRO A 68 -9.04 -12.22 5.28
CA PRO A 68 -10.24 -12.94 5.73
C PRO A 68 -11.13 -12.06 6.63
N PRO A 69 -12.41 -12.41 6.81
CA PRO A 69 -13.27 -11.75 7.78
C PRO A 69 -12.63 -11.71 9.17
N ASN A 70 -12.78 -10.58 9.88
CA ASN A 70 -12.19 -10.32 11.20
C ASN A 70 -10.65 -10.17 11.22
N TYR A 71 -10.04 -9.86 10.07
CA TYR A 71 -8.64 -9.46 10.00
C TYR A 71 -8.50 -8.04 9.45
N THR A 72 -7.49 -7.31 9.91
CA THR A 72 -7.04 -6.04 9.35
C THR A 72 -5.76 -6.25 8.55
N GLY A 73 -5.72 -5.73 7.32
CA GLY A 73 -4.52 -5.75 6.50
C GLY A 73 -3.50 -4.70 6.93
N SER A 74 -2.22 -5.02 6.80
CA SER A 74 -1.14 -4.05 7.00
C SER A 74 -1.05 -3.08 5.82
N SER A 75 -0.50 -1.89 6.08
CA SER A 75 -0.08 -0.98 5.02
C SER A 75 1.36 -1.26 4.62
N VAL A 76 1.63 -1.28 3.31
CA VAL A 76 2.97 -1.39 2.76
C VAL A 76 3.20 -0.29 1.72
N THR A 77 4.44 0.17 1.61
CA THR A 77 4.84 1.14 0.60
C THR A 77 5.28 0.42 -0.66
N TYR A 78 4.69 0.77 -1.80
CA TYR A 78 5.20 0.42 -3.12
C TYR A 78 6.00 1.60 -3.67
N ASN A 79 7.22 1.33 -4.13
CA ASN A 79 8.18 2.36 -4.54
C ASN A 79 8.70 2.08 -5.95
N VAL A 80 8.53 3.06 -6.83
CA VAL A 80 9.17 3.13 -8.14
C VAL A 80 10.40 4.01 -8.03
N ALA A 81 11.57 3.42 -8.20
CA ALA A 81 12.84 4.14 -8.06
C ALA A 81 12.98 5.26 -9.11
N ALA A 82 13.82 6.26 -8.80
CA ALA A 82 14.20 7.26 -9.77
C ALA A 82 14.90 6.62 -10.98
N ASN A 83 14.74 7.20 -12.16
CA ASN A 83 15.29 6.71 -13.44
C ASN A 83 14.72 5.39 -13.98
N THR A 84 13.57 4.93 -13.46
CA THR A 84 12.84 3.77 -13.98
C THR A 84 12.12 4.10 -15.28
N TYR A 85 11.43 5.25 -15.32
CA TYR A 85 10.66 5.75 -16.45
C TYR A 85 11.34 6.97 -17.06
N ASN A 86 11.14 7.12 -18.37
CA ASN A 86 11.62 8.27 -19.10
C ASN A 86 10.56 8.88 -20.03
N SER A 87 10.80 10.12 -20.44
CA SER A 87 9.96 10.87 -21.36
C SER A 87 10.78 11.82 -22.21
N THR A 88 10.40 11.99 -23.47
CA THR A 88 10.92 13.06 -24.33
C THR A 88 10.08 14.34 -24.25
N ILE A 89 8.98 14.33 -23.48
CA ILE A 89 8.06 15.46 -23.35
C ILE A 89 8.46 16.35 -22.18
N SER A 90 8.51 15.80 -20.97
CA SER A 90 8.85 16.57 -19.76
C SER A 90 9.17 15.66 -18.57
N LEU A 91 9.74 16.25 -17.50
CA LEU A 91 9.86 15.58 -16.19
C LEU A 91 8.49 15.18 -15.62
N ALA A 92 7.47 16.03 -15.79
CA ALA A 92 6.12 15.76 -15.29
C ALA A 92 5.52 14.52 -15.96
N ASP A 93 5.74 14.35 -17.27
CA ASP A 93 5.31 13.14 -18.00
C ASP A 93 6.06 11.89 -17.53
N ALA A 94 7.38 11.97 -17.32
CA ALA A 94 8.14 10.84 -16.77
C ALA A 94 7.70 10.48 -15.34
N ASN A 95 7.42 11.46 -14.50
CA ASN A 95 6.87 11.26 -13.16
C ASN A 95 5.46 10.69 -13.20
N GLN A 96 4.62 11.15 -14.14
CA GLN A 96 3.25 10.63 -14.29
C GLN A 96 3.27 9.14 -14.64
N LYS A 97 4.15 8.69 -15.53
CA LYS A 97 4.32 7.25 -15.83
C LYS A 97 4.70 6.44 -14.59
N ALA A 98 5.57 6.97 -13.75
CA ALA A 98 5.95 6.33 -12.49
C ALA A 98 4.78 6.32 -11.47
N ILE A 99 3.96 7.37 -11.42
CA ILE A 99 2.74 7.43 -10.61
C ILE A 99 1.71 6.41 -11.12
N ASP A 100 1.55 6.29 -12.44
CA ASP A 100 0.62 5.35 -13.06
C ASP A 100 1.00 3.89 -12.73
N ASP A 101 2.30 3.56 -12.73
CA ASP A 101 2.81 2.27 -12.23
C ASP A 101 2.44 2.06 -10.75
N VAL A 102 2.76 3.04 -9.90
CA VAL A 102 2.42 2.98 -8.47
C VAL A 102 0.93 2.70 -8.26
N ASN A 103 0.06 3.38 -9.00
CA ASN A 103 -1.40 3.21 -8.90
C ASN A 103 -1.89 1.87 -9.48
N ALA A 104 -1.29 1.40 -10.57
CA ALA A 104 -1.67 0.15 -11.23
C ALA A 104 -1.21 -1.10 -10.44
N ASN A 105 -0.02 -1.06 -9.85
CA ASN A 105 0.61 -2.23 -9.23
C ASN A 105 0.56 -2.22 -7.70
N GLY A 106 0.39 -1.05 -7.07
CA GLY A 106 0.50 -0.89 -5.62
C GLY A 106 -0.46 -1.77 -4.80
N GLN A 107 -1.72 -1.91 -5.23
CA GLN A 107 -2.68 -2.76 -4.51
C GLN A 107 -2.35 -4.26 -4.63
N SER A 108 -1.91 -4.73 -5.80
CA SER A 108 -1.48 -6.12 -6.01
C SER A 108 -0.25 -6.44 -5.16
N TYR A 109 0.70 -5.50 -5.13
CA TYR A 109 1.88 -5.59 -4.28
C TYR A 109 1.50 -5.66 -2.79
N ALA A 110 0.57 -4.82 -2.32
CA ALA A 110 0.09 -4.88 -0.94
C ALA A 110 -0.64 -6.18 -0.60
N ASN A 111 -1.42 -6.71 -1.54
CA ASN A 111 -2.12 -7.98 -1.36
C ASN A 111 -1.16 -9.18 -1.28
N THR A 112 0.02 -9.07 -1.89
CA THR A 112 1.06 -10.12 -1.87
C THR A 112 1.99 -10.00 -0.66
N ASN A 113 2.42 -8.77 -0.34
CA ASN A 113 3.50 -8.53 0.62
C ASN A 113 3.02 -8.01 1.99
N GLY A 114 1.79 -7.51 2.07
CA GLY A 114 1.19 -7.11 3.34
C GLY A 114 0.79 -8.31 4.19
N THR A 115 0.69 -8.13 5.51
CA THR A 115 0.20 -9.14 6.44
C THR A 115 -1.27 -8.91 6.78
N CYS A 116 -1.95 -9.95 7.26
CA CYS A 116 -3.28 -9.82 7.86
C CYS A 116 -3.14 -10.11 9.35
N THR A 117 -3.55 -9.15 10.18
CA THR A 117 -3.55 -9.29 11.64
C THR A 117 -4.98 -9.52 12.11
N SER A 118 -5.18 -10.51 12.97
CA SER A 118 -6.51 -10.75 13.52
C SER A 118 -6.99 -9.55 14.33
N ASN A 119 -8.26 -9.19 14.12
CA ASN A 119 -8.95 -8.22 14.96
C ASN A 119 -9.58 -8.88 16.19
N CYS A 120 -9.57 -10.21 16.28
CA CYS A 120 -10.20 -10.93 17.38
C CYS A 120 -9.49 -10.60 18.70
N ASN A 121 -10.27 -10.08 19.65
CA ASN A 121 -9.83 -9.85 21.01
C ASN A 121 -10.97 -10.13 21.99
N VAL A 122 -10.66 -10.15 23.28
CA VAL A 122 -11.66 -10.39 24.35
C VAL A 122 -12.75 -9.31 24.42
N GLY A 123 -12.55 -8.14 23.80
CA GLY A 123 -13.54 -7.07 23.76
C GLY A 123 -14.55 -7.18 22.62
N ASN A 124 -14.22 -7.88 21.52
CA ASN A 124 -15.13 -8.06 20.38
C ASN A 124 -15.59 -9.52 20.16
N CYS A 125 -14.90 -10.48 20.77
CA CYS A 125 -15.32 -11.87 20.84
C CYS A 125 -15.92 -12.14 22.22
N THR A 126 -17.17 -11.70 22.41
CA THR A 126 -17.84 -11.68 23.71
C THR A 126 -18.97 -12.70 23.77
N GLY A 127 -19.19 -13.25 24.97
CA GLY A 127 -20.19 -14.28 25.25
C GLY A 127 -19.55 -15.52 25.86
N ASP A 128 -20.29 -16.20 26.72
CA ASP A 128 -19.82 -17.39 27.45
C ASP A 128 -19.37 -18.53 26.52
N ASN A 129 -19.96 -18.61 25.33
CA ASN A 129 -19.63 -19.59 24.31
C ASN A 129 -18.66 -19.07 23.24
N LYS A 130 -18.02 -17.91 23.44
CA LYS A 130 -17.13 -17.30 22.46
C LYS A 130 -15.69 -17.28 22.95
N LYS A 131 -14.75 -17.60 22.04
CA LYS A 131 -13.31 -17.53 22.33
C LYS A 131 -12.52 -17.21 21.06
N CYS A 132 -11.50 -16.37 21.19
CA CYS A 132 -10.54 -16.13 20.11
C CYS A 132 -9.53 -17.27 20.03
N ILE A 133 -9.50 -17.99 18.91
CA ILE A 133 -8.53 -19.06 18.63
C ILE A 133 -7.96 -18.84 17.25
N ASN A 134 -6.63 -18.82 17.15
CA ASN A 134 -5.91 -18.54 15.90
C ASN A 134 -6.46 -17.30 15.17
N GLY A 135 -6.84 -16.27 15.95
CA GLY A 135 -7.37 -15.03 15.41
C GLY A 135 -8.81 -15.09 14.87
N VAL A 136 -9.54 -16.17 15.10
CA VAL A 136 -10.96 -16.32 14.75
C VAL A 136 -11.79 -16.34 16.02
N CYS A 137 -12.89 -15.59 16.04
CA CYS A 137 -13.87 -15.70 17.13
C CYS A 137 -14.73 -16.94 16.91
N GLU A 138 -14.40 -18.01 17.62
CA GLU A 138 -15.10 -19.28 17.52
C GLU A 138 -16.30 -19.34 18.47
N THR A 139 -17.29 -20.14 18.07
CA THR A 139 -18.40 -20.53 18.95
C THR A 139 -18.11 -21.92 19.48
N GLY A 140 -18.02 -22.05 20.79
CA GLY A 140 -17.76 -23.33 21.43
C GLY A 140 -18.94 -24.28 21.28
N ILE A 141 -18.62 -25.56 21.15
CA ILE A 141 -19.59 -26.65 21.08
C ILE A 141 -20.05 -26.94 22.51
N LYS A 142 -21.36 -26.89 22.74
CA LYS A 142 -21.94 -27.25 24.04
C LYS A 142 -21.85 -28.76 24.24
N VAL A 143 -21.18 -29.21 25.29
CA VAL A 143 -21.07 -30.62 25.67
C VAL A 143 -21.68 -30.80 27.06
N ASN A 144 -22.72 -31.63 27.17
CA ASN A 144 -23.31 -31.98 28.46
C ASN A 144 -22.43 -33.03 29.15
N THR A 145 -22.03 -32.76 30.39
CA THR A 145 -21.15 -33.62 31.17
C THR A 145 -21.87 -34.35 32.30
N ASP A 146 -22.98 -33.80 32.78
CA ASP A 146 -23.77 -34.41 33.85
C ASP A 146 -25.27 -34.09 33.75
N SER A 147 -26.09 -34.98 34.31
CA SER A 147 -27.54 -34.85 34.39
C SER A 147 -28.04 -35.42 35.71
N TYR A 148 -28.67 -34.58 36.54
CA TYR A 148 -29.29 -35.02 37.79
C TYR A 148 -30.61 -34.31 38.07
N TYR A 149 -31.51 -35.00 38.77
CA TYR A 149 -32.80 -34.45 39.16
C TYR A 149 -32.70 -33.76 40.52
N ASN A 150 -33.06 -32.48 40.61
CA ASN A 150 -32.97 -31.71 41.86
C ASN A 150 -34.25 -31.74 42.71
N GLY A 151 -35.21 -32.61 42.39
CA GLY A 151 -36.51 -32.70 43.04
C GLY A 151 -37.65 -31.97 42.30
N THR A 152 -37.33 -31.05 41.38
CA THR A 152 -38.34 -30.33 40.58
C THR A 152 -38.02 -30.32 39.09
N LYS A 153 -36.75 -30.13 38.73
CA LYS A 153 -36.26 -30.08 37.35
C LYS A 153 -35.02 -30.96 37.20
N TRP A 154 -34.74 -31.36 35.96
CA TRP A 154 -33.45 -31.92 35.59
C TRP A 154 -32.44 -30.79 35.44
N VAL A 155 -31.29 -30.91 36.10
CA VAL A 155 -30.14 -30.02 35.98
C VAL A 155 -29.17 -30.65 34.99
N CYS A 156 -28.82 -29.92 33.93
CA CYS A 156 -27.77 -30.28 33.00
C CYS A 156 -26.52 -29.47 33.31
N VAL A 157 -25.43 -30.15 33.60
CA VAL A 157 -24.11 -29.54 33.69
C VAL A 157 -23.45 -29.65 32.32
N TYR A 158 -22.89 -28.56 31.83
CA TYR A 158 -22.26 -28.51 30.52
C TYR A 158 -21.09 -27.53 30.48
N HIS A 159 -20.20 -27.71 29.52
CA HIS A 159 -19.18 -26.72 29.16
C HIS A 159 -19.18 -26.49 27.65
N TYR A 160 -18.48 -25.44 27.21
CA TYR A 160 -18.19 -25.19 25.82
C TYR A 160 -16.78 -25.68 25.49
N GLU A 161 -16.64 -26.47 24.43
CA GLU A 161 -15.35 -26.92 23.90
C GLU A 161 -15.01 -26.16 22.63
N TRP A 162 -13.73 -25.90 22.40
CA TRP A 162 -13.26 -25.18 21.21
C TRP A 162 -12.18 -25.96 20.42
N SER A 163 -11.84 -25.46 19.22
CA SER A 163 -10.93 -26.15 18.29
C SER A 163 -9.50 -26.34 18.80
N ASP A 164 -9.07 -25.55 19.80
CA ASP A 164 -7.77 -25.68 20.47
C ASP A 164 -7.76 -26.76 21.58
N GLY A 165 -8.88 -27.47 21.78
CA GLY A 165 -9.07 -28.49 22.81
C GLY A 165 -9.30 -27.91 24.21
N SER A 166 -9.41 -26.58 24.35
CA SER A 166 -9.79 -25.97 25.61
C SER A 166 -11.30 -26.06 25.85
N TRP A 167 -11.67 -25.90 27.11
CA TRP A 167 -13.07 -25.86 27.55
C TRP A 167 -13.35 -24.68 28.48
N SER A 168 -14.62 -24.33 28.61
CA SER A 168 -15.08 -23.29 29.53
C SER A 168 -15.15 -23.80 30.96
N THR A 169 -15.54 -22.93 31.89
CA THR A 169 -16.11 -23.40 33.17
C THR A 169 -17.38 -24.21 32.91
N ASN A 170 -17.79 -24.98 33.92
CA ASN A 170 -19.11 -25.61 33.91
C ASN A 170 -20.22 -24.57 34.09
N TYR A 171 -21.26 -24.71 33.28
CA TYR A 171 -22.52 -23.99 33.34
C TYR A 171 -23.65 -24.97 33.65
N THR A 172 -24.80 -24.46 34.05
CA THR A 172 -25.99 -25.27 34.31
C THR A 172 -27.20 -24.77 33.54
N SER A 173 -28.06 -25.70 33.12
CA SER A 173 -29.37 -25.39 32.54
C SER A 173 -30.44 -26.33 33.09
N LEU A 174 -31.67 -25.83 33.25
CA LEU A 174 -32.81 -26.61 33.75
C LEU A 174 -33.66 -27.14 32.60
N GLY A 175 -34.07 -28.41 32.70
CA GLY A 175 -34.93 -29.09 31.75
C GLY A 175 -36.09 -29.83 32.42
N ASN A 176 -37.11 -30.14 31.63
CA ASN A 176 -38.21 -31.02 32.05
C ASN A 176 -37.84 -32.51 31.93
N MET A 177 -36.74 -32.83 31.25
CA MET A 177 -36.26 -34.18 31.00
C MET A 177 -34.73 -34.23 31.19
N ALA A 178 -34.20 -35.44 31.32
CA ALA A 178 -32.76 -35.69 31.42
C ALA A 178 -32.00 -35.14 30.20
N CYS A 179 -30.72 -34.86 30.37
CA CYS A 179 -29.91 -34.13 29.39
C CYS A 179 -29.50 -35.05 28.23
N PRO A 180 -29.50 -34.55 26.99
CA PRO A 180 -28.97 -35.30 25.85
C PRO A 180 -27.43 -35.30 25.89
N TYR A 181 -26.80 -36.44 25.62
CA TYR A 181 -25.35 -36.61 25.54
C TYR A 181 -24.89 -36.80 24.10
#